data_AF-A0A0F8ZT85-F1
#
_entry.id   AF-A0A0F8ZT85-F1
#
_cell.length_a   1.000
_cell.length_b   1.000
_cell.length_c   1.000
_cell.angle_alpha   90.00
_cell.angle_beta   90.00
_cell.angle_gamma   90.00
#
_symmetry.space_group_name_H-M   'P 1'
#
loop_
_entity.id
_entity.type
_entity.pdbx_description
1 polymer ?
#
loop_
_entity_poly.entity_id
_entity_poly.type
_entity_poly.pdbx_seq_one_letter_code
_entity_poly.pdbx_strand_id
1 'polypeptide(L)'
;MFDDMAPKEMIESHTYQLYSDIKPLCLHEAINPITCLYDRQFYKGHWQTTCENENMYSTAICLIALSRSVLSLNKSSPGSPEILEALVNVVHHRRFYRVLGLVIWANAVLDGMPLIDLLHRFKISLNELTGIMLSMITSEVAWFVSGLSHELSRLPQKKTAIT
;
A
#
# COMPACT_ATOMS: atom_id res chain seq x y z
N MET A 1 8.25 -6.54 -40.05
CA MET A 1 9.58 -5.92 -39.91
C MET A 1 9.58 -5.16 -38.59
N PHE A 2 9.82 -5.87 -37.50
CA PHE A 2 10.04 -5.29 -36.17
C PHE A 2 11.15 -6.15 -35.57
N ASP A 3 12.40 -5.75 -35.79
CA ASP A 3 13.56 -6.39 -35.22
C ASP A 3 14.57 -5.29 -34.87
N ASP A 4 14.16 -4.46 -33.92
CA ASP A 4 15.00 -3.47 -33.25
C ASP A 4 14.61 -3.50 -31.76
N MET A 5 14.70 -4.70 -31.15
CA MET A 5 14.71 -4.78 -29.70
C MET A 5 16.13 -4.42 -29.25
N ALA A 6 16.24 -3.27 -28.59
CA ALA A 6 17.41 -2.85 -27.82
C ALA A 6 18.03 -4.05 -27.06
N PRO A 7 19.35 -4.27 -27.12
CA PRO A 7 19.99 -5.32 -26.34
C PRO A 7 19.60 -5.21 -24.86
N LYS A 8 19.31 -6.34 -24.22
CA LYS A 8 18.86 -6.41 -22.82
C LYS A 8 19.71 -5.55 -21.86
N GLU A 9 21.02 -5.57 -22.05
CA GLU A 9 22.00 -4.79 -21.29
C GLU A 9 21.80 -3.27 -21.44
N MET A 10 21.40 -2.80 -22.63
CA MET A 10 21.09 -1.39 -22.90
C MET A 10 19.78 -0.97 -22.23
N ILE A 11 18.75 -1.83 -22.23
CA ILE A 11 17.48 -1.58 -21.52
C ILE A 11 17.71 -1.50 -20.02
N GLU A 12 18.50 -2.42 -19.47
CA GLU A 12 18.88 -2.43 -18.05
C GLU A 12 19.67 -1.17 -17.68
N SER A 13 20.67 -0.79 -18.48
CA SER A 13 21.45 0.44 -18.27
C SER A 13 20.57 1.70 -18.28
N HIS A 14 19.66 1.84 -19.24
CA HIS A 14 18.74 2.98 -19.28
C HIS A 14 17.77 2.99 -18.10
N THR A 15 17.33 1.81 -17.64
CA THR A 15 16.46 1.69 -16.46
C THR A 15 17.19 2.15 -15.20
N TYR A 16 18.44 1.70 -14.98
CA TYR A 16 19.25 2.15 -13.85
C TYR A 16 19.57 3.64 -13.91
N GLN A 17 19.87 4.18 -15.09
CA GLN A 17 20.08 5.60 -15.28
C GLN A 17 18.83 6.41 -14.91
N LEU A 18 17.65 5.98 -15.39
CA LEU A 18 16.37 6.59 -15.03
C LEU A 18 16.12 6.54 -13.52
N TYR A 19 16.40 5.42 -12.85
CA TYR A 19 16.32 5.32 -11.39
C TYR A 19 17.29 6.27 -10.68
N SER A 20 18.51 6.45 -11.21
CA SER A 20 19.49 7.40 -10.68
C SER A 20 19.09 8.86 -10.89
N ASP A 21 18.42 9.17 -12.00
CA ASP A 21 17.99 10.52 -12.36
C ASP A 21 16.69 10.93 -11.65
N ILE A 22 15.81 9.97 -11.34
CA ILE A 22 14.59 10.17 -10.54
C ILE A 22 14.87 10.16 -9.03
N LYS A 23 16.12 9.91 -8.62
CA LYS A 23 16.58 9.93 -7.21
C LYS A 23 16.22 11.18 -6.38
N PRO A 24 15.83 12.35 -6.94
CA PRO A 24 15.21 13.43 -6.14
C PRO A 24 13.81 13.12 -5.59
N LEU A 25 13.06 12.15 -6.13
CA LEU A 25 11.78 11.70 -5.58
C LEU A 25 12.01 10.62 -4.53
N CYS A 26 12.81 10.95 -3.52
CA CYS A 26 13.10 10.01 -2.47
C CYS A 26 11.83 9.79 -1.65
N LEU A 27 11.23 8.60 -1.77
CA LEU A 27 9.97 8.27 -1.10
C LEU A 27 10.05 8.49 0.43
N HIS A 28 11.25 8.48 1.03
CA HIS A 28 11.41 8.85 2.43
C HIS A 28 10.99 10.29 2.73
N GLU A 29 11.12 11.23 1.79
CA GLU A 29 10.76 12.64 1.97
C GLU A 29 9.24 12.82 2.00
N ALA A 30 8.52 11.86 1.40
CA ALA A 30 7.07 11.79 1.47
C ALA A 30 6.58 11.38 2.87
N ILE A 31 7.42 10.74 3.70
CA ILE A 31 7.08 10.38 5.08
C ILE A 31 7.10 11.63 5.95
N ASN A 32 6.03 11.84 6.70
CA ASN A 32 5.99 12.83 7.75
C ASN A 32 6.38 12.21 9.09
N PRO A 33 7.46 12.69 9.74
CA PRO A 33 7.97 12.10 10.97
C PRO A 33 7.03 12.30 12.16
N ILE A 34 6.05 13.21 12.07
CA ILE A 34 5.09 13.46 13.15
C ILE A 34 3.95 12.43 13.11
N THR A 35 3.46 12.10 11.92
CA THR A 35 2.30 11.22 11.74
C THR A 35 2.70 9.77 11.43
N CYS A 36 3.96 9.55 11.03
CA CYS A 36 4.44 8.28 10.49
C CYS A 36 3.64 7.81 9.25
N LEU A 37 3.13 8.76 8.46
CA LEU A 37 2.39 8.50 7.22
C LEU A 37 3.10 9.11 6.02
N TYR A 38 2.80 8.61 4.83
CA TYR A 38 3.18 9.24 3.55
C TYR A 38 2.25 10.41 3.23
N ASP A 39 2.21 11.41 4.10
CA ASP A 39 1.27 12.55 3.99
C ASP A 39 1.86 13.80 3.34
N ARG A 40 2.95 13.64 2.57
CA ARG A 40 3.51 14.69 1.72
C ARG A 40 3.44 14.31 0.24
N GLN A 41 2.94 15.23 -0.57
CA GLN A 41 2.89 15.15 -2.03
C GLN A 41 4.01 15.99 -2.64
N PHE A 42 4.57 15.51 -3.75
CA PHE A 42 5.51 16.28 -4.55
C PHE A 42 4.72 17.08 -5.60
N TYR A 43 4.73 18.40 -5.48
CA TYR A 43 3.98 19.30 -6.35
C TYR A 43 4.84 20.48 -6.75
N LYS A 44 4.92 20.75 -8.06
CA LYS A 44 5.71 21.86 -8.63
C LYS A 44 7.16 21.93 -8.12
N GLY A 45 7.82 20.78 -7.96
CA GLY A 45 9.22 20.73 -7.53
C GLY A 45 9.45 20.75 -6.01
N HIS A 46 8.38 20.73 -5.20
CA HIS A 46 8.47 20.84 -3.74
C HIS A 46 7.57 19.83 -3.03
N TRP A 47 7.99 19.38 -1.85
CA TRP A 47 7.16 18.57 -0.96
C TRP A 47 6.23 19.47 -0.14
N GLN A 48 4.94 19.13 -0.13
CA GLN A 48 3.92 19.81 0.66
C GLN A 48 2.95 18.77 1.23
N THR A 49 2.14 19.14 2.23
CA THR A 49 1.16 18.22 2.82
C THR A 49 0.11 17.77 1.80
N THR A 50 -0.26 16.50 1.83
CA THR A 50 -1.37 15.94 1.05
C THR A 50 -2.71 16.52 1.47
N CYS A 51 -3.69 16.53 0.56
CA CYS A 51 -5.04 17.03 0.87
C CYS A 51 -5.93 15.92 1.42
N GLU A 52 -6.83 16.28 2.36
CA GLU A 52 -7.92 15.41 2.84
C GLU A 52 -7.47 14.01 3.32
N ASN A 53 -7.86 12.99 2.55
CA ASN A 53 -7.71 11.55 2.82
C ASN A 53 -6.61 10.91 1.97
N GLU A 54 -5.94 11.71 1.13
CA GLU A 54 -4.86 11.25 0.25
C GLU A 54 -3.74 10.59 1.05
N ASN A 55 -3.45 11.09 2.27
CA ASN A 55 -2.47 10.47 3.16
C ASN A 55 -2.72 8.98 3.45
N MET A 56 -3.99 8.55 3.55
CA MET A 56 -4.32 7.13 3.78
C MET A 56 -4.10 6.31 2.52
N TYR A 57 -4.49 6.85 1.36
CA TYR A 57 -4.29 6.21 0.06
C TYR A 57 -2.81 6.07 -0.28
N SER A 58 -2.06 7.19 -0.23
CA SER A 58 -0.63 7.23 -0.50
C SER A 58 0.14 6.31 0.44
N THR A 59 -0.18 6.32 1.74
CA THR A 59 0.49 5.45 2.72
C THR A 59 0.29 3.98 2.39
N ALA A 60 -0.94 3.54 2.14
CA ALA A 60 -1.20 2.15 1.80
C ALA A 60 -0.50 1.74 0.50
N ILE A 61 -0.56 2.58 -0.54
CA ILE A 61 0.10 2.34 -1.83
C ILE A 61 1.62 2.24 -1.65
N CYS A 62 2.23 3.14 -0.87
CA CYS A 62 3.67 3.12 -0.62
C CYS A 62 4.09 1.86 0.13
N LEU A 63 3.33 1.42 1.15
CA LEU A 63 3.59 0.16 1.84
C LEU A 63 3.53 -1.05 0.90
N ILE A 64 2.51 -1.10 0.04
CA ILE A 64 2.36 -2.18 -0.95
C ILE A 64 3.52 -2.15 -1.94
N ALA A 65 3.86 -0.98 -2.49
CA ALA A 65 4.95 -0.83 -3.45
C ALA A 65 6.30 -1.24 -2.84
N LEU A 66 6.59 -0.78 -1.61
CA LEU A 66 7.84 -1.08 -0.93
C LEU A 66 7.98 -2.58 -0.63
N SER A 67 6.91 -3.25 -0.22
CA SER A 67 6.92 -4.71 0.03
C SER A 67 7.32 -5.54 -1.21
N ARG A 68 7.15 -4.97 -2.41
CA ARG A 68 7.44 -5.61 -3.70
C ARG A 68 8.71 -5.08 -4.35
N SER A 69 9.32 -4.05 -3.77
CA SER A 69 10.49 -3.39 -4.32
C SER A 69 11.77 -3.94 -3.70
N VAL A 70 12.88 -3.81 -4.43
CA VAL A 70 14.22 -4.01 -3.87
C VAL A 70 14.70 -2.79 -3.06
N LEU A 71 13.87 -1.75 -2.94
CA LEU A 71 14.23 -0.51 -2.27
C LEU A 71 14.11 -0.69 -0.75
N SER A 72 15.23 -0.57 -0.05
CA SER A 72 15.24 -0.47 1.41
C SER A 72 14.97 0.97 1.83
N LEU A 73 14.03 1.18 2.75
CA LEU A 73 13.94 2.44 3.48
C LEU A 73 15.25 2.72 4.22
N ASN A 74 15.64 3.99 4.29
CA ASN A 74 16.81 4.39 5.07
C ASN A 74 16.62 3.99 6.54
N LYS A 75 17.72 3.64 7.23
CA LYS A 75 17.70 3.20 8.65
C LYS A 75 17.06 4.20 9.63
N SER A 76 16.92 5.46 9.24
CA SER A 76 16.33 6.54 10.03
C SER A 76 14.82 6.73 9.79
N SER A 77 14.24 6.04 8.81
CA SER A 77 12.80 6.10 8.53
C SER A 77 12.04 5.11 9.43
N PRO A 78 10.79 5.42 9.81
CA PRO A 78 9.92 4.43 10.44
C PRO A 78 9.87 3.14 9.60
N GLY A 79 9.84 1.99 10.27
CA GLY A 79 9.67 0.72 9.59
C GLY A 79 8.26 0.55 9.04
N SER A 80 8.10 -0.39 8.11
CA SER A 80 6.79 -0.74 7.55
C SER A 80 5.75 -1.12 8.63
N PRO A 81 6.10 -1.82 9.73
CA PRO A 81 5.15 -2.10 10.81
C PRO A 81 4.63 -0.83 11.52
N GLU A 82 5.50 0.13 11.82
CA GLU A 82 5.12 1.38 12.49
C GLU A 82 4.21 2.23 11.60
N ILE A 83 4.52 2.30 10.30
CA ILE A 83 3.71 3.02 9.31
C ILE A 83 2.35 2.34 9.12
N LEU A 84 2.31 1.00 9.09
CA LEU A 84 1.07 0.24 9.00
C LEU A 84 0.18 0.50 10.23
N GLU A 85 0.76 0.49 11.44
CA GLU A 85 0.02 0.80 12.67
C GLU A 85 -0.51 2.24 12.65
N ALA A 86 0.29 3.21 12.19
CA ALA A 86 -0.16 4.59 12.03
C ALA A 86 -1.34 4.69 11.03
N LEU A 87 -1.27 3.97 9.90
CA LEU A 87 -2.34 3.90 8.91
C LEU A 87 -3.62 3.31 9.50
N VAL A 88 -3.53 2.20 10.24
CA VAL A 88 -4.68 1.57 10.89
C VAL A 88 -5.33 2.54 11.90
N ASN A 89 -4.51 3.23 12.70
CA ASN A 89 -5.03 4.18 13.68
C ASN A 89 -5.72 5.39 13.05
N VAL A 90 -5.17 5.97 11.97
CA VAL A 90 -5.81 7.12 11.31
C VAL A 90 -7.12 6.72 10.61
N VAL A 91 -7.17 5.53 9.99
CA VAL A 91 -8.38 5.01 9.34
C VAL A 91 -9.47 4.75 10.39
N HIS A 92 -9.11 4.15 11.52
CA HIS A 92 -10.03 3.97 12.64
C HIS A 92 -10.59 5.31 13.15
N HIS A 93 -9.70 6.29 13.40
CA HIS A 93 -10.08 7.57 13.97
C HIS A 93 -10.99 8.38 13.04
N ARG A 94 -10.66 8.42 11.74
CA ARG A 94 -11.42 9.17 10.73
C ARG A 94 -12.66 8.44 10.22
N ARG A 95 -12.80 7.14 10.51
CA ARG A 95 -13.86 6.26 9.99
C ARG A 95 -14.00 6.31 8.47
N PHE A 96 -12.88 6.47 7.78
CA PHE A 96 -12.86 6.60 6.33
C PHE A 96 -12.66 5.23 5.68
N TYR A 97 -13.75 4.49 5.48
CA TYR A 97 -13.65 3.09 5.03
C TYR A 97 -13.54 2.89 3.51
N ARG A 98 -13.51 3.98 2.73
CA ARG A 98 -13.25 3.92 1.29
C ARG A 98 -11.84 3.41 0.95
N VAL A 99 -10.88 3.56 1.88
CA VAL A 99 -9.51 3.02 1.74
C VAL A 99 -9.37 1.58 2.25
N LEU A 100 -10.44 0.96 2.77
CA LEU A 100 -10.36 -0.32 3.48
C LEU A 100 -9.68 -1.42 2.66
N GLY A 101 -9.97 -1.53 1.37
CA GLY A 101 -9.32 -2.50 0.49
C GLY A 101 -7.81 -2.35 0.40
N LEU A 102 -7.31 -1.11 0.32
CA LEU A 102 -5.88 -0.82 0.31
C LEU A 102 -5.22 -1.12 1.66
N VAL A 103 -5.91 -0.86 2.78
CA VAL A 103 -5.38 -1.16 4.11
C VAL A 103 -5.29 -2.66 4.34
N ILE A 104 -6.32 -3.42 3.94
CA ILE A 104 -6.30 -4.89 3.97
C ILE A 104 -5.14 -5.40 3.12
N TRP A 105 -4.96 -4.85 1.91
CA TRP A 105 -3.86 -5.26 1.04
C TRP A 105 -2.48 -4.96 1.65
N ALA A 106 -2.26 -3.73 2.14
CA ALA A 106 -1.02 -3.34 2.79
C ALA A 106 -0.72 -4.21 4.02
N ASN A 107 -1.73 -4.49 4.83
CA ASN A 107 -1.63 -5.40 5.97
C ASN A 107 -1.23 -6.82 5.53
N ALA A 108 -1.84 -7.32 4.46
CA ALA A 108 -1.54 -8.66 3.95
C ALA A 108 -0.08 -8.78 3.46
N VAL A 109 0.37 -7.88 2.58
CA VAL A 109 1.72 -7.99 1.99
C VAL A 109 2.87 -7.73 2.96
N LEU A 110 2.57 -7.17 4.14
CA LEU A 110 3.53 -6.96 5.22
C LEU A 110 3.44 -8.01 6.34
N ASP A 111 2.69 -9.09 6.12
CA ASP A 111 2.43 -10.12 7.14
C ASP A 111 1.92 -9.51 8.47
N GLY A 112 1.05 -8.49 8.35
CA GLY A 112 0.38 -7.86 9.48
C GLY A 112 -0.69 -8.77 10.10
N MET A 113 -1.57 -8.17 10.91
CA MET A 113 -2.53 -8.93 11.73
C MET A 113 -3.55 -9.74 10.90
N PRO A 114 -4.20 -10.77 11.48
CA PRO A 114 -5.31 -11.47 10.84
C PRO A 114 -6.43 -10.51 10.43
N LEU A 115 -7.07 -10.75 9.27
CA LEU A 115 -8.16 -9.88 8.78
C LEU A 115 -9.27 -9.63 9.81
N ILE A 116 -9.66 -10.65 10.59
CA ILE A 116 -10.72 -10.47 11.58
C ILE A 116 -10.33 -9.48 12.69
N ASP A 117 -9.05 -9.50 13.10
CA ASP A 117 -8.52 -8.58 14.11
C ASP A 117 -8.40 -7.17 13.55
N LEU A 118 -8.03 -7.04 12.28
CA LEU A 118 -8.01 -5.76 11.57
C LEU A 118 -9.42 -5.14 11.48
N LEU A 119 -10.43 -5.94 11.12
CA LEU A 119 -11.83 -5.48 11.09
C LEU A 119 -12.34 -5.11 12.48
N HIS A 120 -11.99 -5.89 13.52
CA HIS A 120 -12.28 -5.54 14.91
C HIS A 120 -11.61 -4.22 15.33
N ARG A 121 -10.38 -3.96 14.89
CA ARG A 121 -9.69 -2.69 15.15
C ARG A 121 -10.44 -1.50 14.56
N PHE A 122 -11.06 -1.67 13.40
CA PHE A 122 -11.93 -0.67 12.80
C PHE A 122 -13.33 -0.62 13.42
N LYS A 123 -13.68 -1.55 14.30
CA LYS A 123 -15.03 -1.74 14.85
C LYS A 123 -16.06 -1.98 13.73
N ILE A 124 -15.67 -2.76 12.72
CA ILE A 124 -16.52 -3.17 11.59
C ILE A 124 -16.92 -4.63 11.79
N SER A 125 -18.22 -4.88 11.86
CA SER A 125 -18.78 -6.23 11.79
C SER A 125 -18.86 -6.74 10.34
N LEU A 126 -19.02 -8.05 10.15
CA LEU A 126 -19.20 -8.64 8.80
C LEU A 126 -20.47 -8.13 8.09
N ASN A 127 -21.53 -7.84 8.85
CA ASN A 127 -22.76 -7.27 8.30
C ASN A 127 -22.54 -5.84 7.80
N GLU A 128 -21.83 -5.02 8.57
CA GLU A 128 -21.45 -3.66 8.16
C GLU A 128 -20.50 -3.67 6.96
N LEU A 129 -19.58 -4.62 6.90
CA LEU A 129 -18.67 -4.79 5.77
C LEU A 129 -19.44 -4.99 4.45
N THR A 130 -20.49 -5.81 4.47
CA THR A 130 -21.37 -6.01 3.31
C THR A 130 -22.05 -4.70 2.89
N GLY A 131 -22.50 -3.90 3.86
CA GLY A 131 -23.06 -2.57 3.59
C GLY A 131 -22.05 -1.60 2.98
N ILE A 132 -20.82 -1.58 3.48
CA ILE A 132 -19.72 -0.76 2.93
C ILE A 132 -19.44 -1.17 1.49
N MET A 133 -19.35 -2.47 1.20
CA MET A 133 -19.07 -3.00 -0.14
C MET A 133 -20.08 -2.53 -1.18
N LEU A 134 -21.37 -2.43 -0.82
CA LEU A 134 -22.42 -1.97 -1.74
C LEU A 134 -22.30 -0.48 -2.12
N SER A 135 -21.56 0.30 -1.34
CA SER A 135 -21.34 1.73 -1.57
C SER A 135 -20.05 2.05 -2.33
N MET A 136 -19.22 1.04 -2.60
CA MET A 136 -17.89 1.22 -3.18
C MET A 136 -17.94 1.60 -4.65
N ILE A 137 -17.03 2.49 -5.06
CA ILE A 137 -16.75 2.73 -6.49
C ILE A 137 -15.80 1.65 -7.04
N THR A 138 -15.68 1.57 -8.37
CA THR A 138 -14.89 0.53 -9.05
C THR A 138 -13.45 0.39 -8.55
N SER A 139 -12.76 1.50 -8.28
CA SER A 139 -11.38 1.45 -7.76
C SER A 139 -11.31 0.83 -6.36
N GLU A 140 -12.29 1.12 -5.50
CA GLU A 140 -12.36 0.61 -4.14
C GLU A 140 -12.69 -0.88 -4.11
N VAL A 141 -13.60 -1.32 -4.99
CA VAL A 141 -13.87 -2.75 -5.20
C VAL A 141 -12.60 -3.46 -5.68
N ALA A 142 -11.87 -2.88 -6.63
CA ALA A 142 -10.62 -3.46 -7.12
C ALA A 142 -9.57 -3.61 -6.00
N TRP A 143 -9.40 -2.58 -5.16
CA TRP A 143 -8.51 -2.65 -4.01
C TRP A 143 -8.99 -3.68 -2.98
N PHE A 144 -10.28 -3.74 -2.73
CA PHE A 144 -10.86 -4.64 -1.75
C PHE A 144 -10.69 -6.11 -2.16
N VAL A 145 -11.02 -6.45 -3.40
CA VAL A 145 -10.81 -7.81 -3.94
C VAL A 145 -9.32 -8.17 -3.96
N SER A 146 -8.45 -7.22 -4.31
CA SER A 146 -6.99 -7.44 -4.28
C SER A 146 -6.51 -7.72 -2.85
N GLY A 147 -6.96 -6.92 -1.88
CA GLY A 147 -6.64 -7.12 -0.47
C GLY A 147 -7.10 -8.48 0.07
N LEU A 148 -8.34 -8.88 -0.21
CA LEU A 148 -8.86 -10.18 0.20
C LEU A 148 -8.13 -11.35 -0.48
N SER A 149 -7.74 -11.19 -1.75
CA SER A 149 -6.97 -12.22 -2.47
C SER A 149 -5.59 -12.43 -1.84
N HIS A 150 -4.93 -11.35 -1.47
CA HIS A 150 -3.67 -11.40 -0.75
C HIS A 150 -3.84 -11.95 0.67
N GLU A 151 -4.94 -11.63 1.36
CA GLU A 151 -5.25 -12.24 2.66
C GLU A 151 -5.39 -13.76 2.54
N LEU A 152 -6.16 -14.22 1.55
CA LEU A 152 -6.40 -15.63 1.30
C LEU A 152 -5.10 -16.38 0.98
N SER A 153 -4.15 -15.76 0.29
CA SER A 153 -2.86 -16.39 -0.01
C SER A 153 -1.94 -16.56 1.21
N ARG A 154 -2.20 -15.83 2.32
CA ARG A 154 -1.47 -16.01 3.59
C ARG A 154 -2.01 -17.18 4.42
N LEU A 155 -3.27 -17.56 4.19
CA LEU A 155 -3.86 -18.67 4.92
C LEU A 155 -3.18 -19.98 4.51
N PRO A 156 -2.92 -20.90 5.46
CA PRO A 156 -2.42 -22.21 5.13
C PRO A 156 -3.33 -22.84 4.07
N GLN A 157 -2.78 -23.19 2.92
CA GLN A 157 -3.54 -23.93 1.91
C GLN A 157 -3.97 -25.24 2.57
N LYS A 158 -5.26 -25.40 2.85
CA LYS A 158 -5.81 -26.72 3.09
C LYS A 158 -5.48 -27.51 1.84
N LYS A 159 -4.56 -28.47 1.94
CA LYS A 159 -4.46 -29.54 0.95
C LYS A 159 -5.83 -30.20 0.91
N THR A 160 -6.66 -29.81 -0.03
CA THR A 160 -7.81 -30.59 -0.41
C THR A 160 -7.23 -31.88 -0.95
N ALA A 161 -7.17 -32.89 -0.08
CA ALA A 161 -7.02 -34.27 -0.51
C ALA A 161 -8.26 -34.55 -1.36
N ILE A 162 -8.10 -34.41 -2.67
CA ILE A 162 -9.04 -34.98 -3.63
C ILE A 162 -8.68 -36.46 -3.67
N THR A 163 -9.38 -37.24 -2.83
CA THR A 163 -9.58 -38.69 -3.04
C THR A 163 -10.46 -38.93 -4.24
#